data_AF-A0A258CGF3-F1
#
_entry.id   AF-A0A258CGF3-F1
#
_cell.length_a   1.000
_cell.length_b   1.000
_cell.length_c   1.000
_cell.angle_alpha   90.00
_cell.angle_beta   90.00
_cell.angle_gamma   90.00
#
_symmetry.space_group_name_H-M   'P 1'
#
loop_
_entity.id
_entity.type
_entity.pdbx_description
1 polymer ?
#
loop_
_entity_poly.entity_id
_entity_poly.type
_entity_poly.pdbx_seq_one_letter_code
_entity_poly.pdbx_strand_id
1 'polypeptide(L)'
;MSKVFSWVLTTASALTLSLAPLFALAVEHYQSYRITPQGVVLTTDQGEVSVEFYNPHSVAVWYQPSGVTQLPSLLIGNPAQPV
;
A
#
# COMPACT_ATOMS: atom_id res chain seq x y z
N MET A 1 -55.46 30.04 -11.54
CA MET A 1 -54.59 30.30 -10.38
C MET A 1 -55.06 29.36 -9.29
N SER A 2 -54.38 28.31 -8.85
CA SER A 2 -53.02 28.24 -8.32
C SER A 2 -52.53 26.78 -8.42
N LYS A 3 -51.43 26.55 -9.14
CA LYS A 3 -50.61 25.35 -9.06
C LYS A 3 -49.25 25.85 -8.62
N VAL A 4 -48.86 25.69 -7.36
CA VAL A 4 -47.47 25.98 -7.00
C VAL A 4 -46.96 24.97 -5.97
N PHE A 5 -46.16 24.03 -6.49
CA PHE A 5 -44.92 23.56 -5.90
C PHE A 5 -44.97 22.96 -4.48
N SER A 6 -45.46 21.72 -4.40
CA SER A 6 -44.76 20.70 -3.58
C SER A 6 -43.76 19.99 -4.50
N TRP A 7 -42.75 19.29 -3.98
CA TRP A 7 -41.67 18.58 -4.71
C TRP A 7 -40.38 19.35 -5.02
N VAL A 8 -39.74 20.00 -4.04
CA VAL A 8 -38.29 20.31 -4.14
C VAL A 8 -37.55 20.02 -2.82
N LEU A 9 -37.88 18.92 -2.13
CA LEU A 9 -37.18 18.56 -0.89
C LEU A 9 -36.87 17.06 -0.81
N THR A 10 -36.31 16.46 -1.88
CA THR A 10 -35.89 15.05 -1.81
C THR A 10 -34.84 14.64 -2.84
N THR A 11 -33.88 15.51 -3.19
CA THR A 11 -32.81 15.12 -4.15
C THR A 11 -31.40 15.54 -3.72
N ALA A 12 -31.22 16.12 -2.53
CA ALA A 12 -29.90 16.55 -2.07
C ALA A 12 -29.15 15.51 -1.19
N SER A 13 -29.83 14.47 -0.70
CA SER A 13 -29.21 13.53 0.28
C SER A 13 -28.57 12.27 -0.32
N ALA A 14 -28.67 12.04 -1.64
CA ALA A 14 -28.15 10.81 -2.25
C ALA A 14 -26.73 10.92 -2.83
N LEU A 15 -26.23 12.15 -3.07
CA LEU A 15 -24.95 12.34 -3.76
C LEU A 15 -23.73 12.23 -2.83
N THR A 16 -23.92 12.34 -1.51
CA THR A 16 -22.83 12.24 -0.53
C THR A 16 -22.47 10.80 -0.13
N LEU A 17 -23.37 9.82 -0.32
CA LEU A 17 -23.09 8.42 0.03
C LEU A 17 -22.39 7.61 -1.08
N SER A 18 -22.34 8.11 -2.33
CA SER A 18 -21.77 7.36 -3.45
C SER A 18 -20.25 7.52 -3.61
N LEU A 19 -19.62 8.44 -2.88
CA LEU A 19 -18.17 8.72 -2.97
C LEU A 19 -17.33 8.02 -1.89
N ALA A 20 -17.95 7.19 -1.04
CA ALA A 20 -17.25 6.43 0.00
C ALA A 20 -16.40 5.23 -0.51
N PRO A 21 -16.70 4.52 -1.62
CA PRO A 21 -15.93 3.33 -1.99
C PRO A 21 -14.60 3.66 -2.68
N LEU A 22 -14.33 4.92 -3.03
CA LEU A 22 -13.10 5.31 -3.74
C LEU A 22 -11.86 5.37 -2.82
N PHE A 23 -12.05 5.23 -1.52
CA PHE A 23 -10.98 5.12 -0.52
C PHE A 23 -11.05 3.78 0.20
N ALA A 24 -11.39 2.70 -0.52
CA ALA A 24 -11.00 1.37 -0.04
C ALA A 24 -9.47 1.39 0.04
N LEU A 25 -8.93 1.64 1.24
CA LEU A 25 -7.52 1.52 1.53
C LEU A 25 -7.11 0.13 1.05
N ALA A 26 -6.21 0.07 0.06
CA ALA A 26 -5.62 -1.19 -0.34
C ALA A 26 -4.87 -1.73 0.88
N VAL A 27 -5.52 -2.64 1.61
CA VAL A 27 -4.89 -3.38 2.69
C VAL A 27 -4.08 -4.48 2.00
N GLU A 28 -2.76 -4.36 2.04
CA GLU A 28 -1.89 -5.44 1.59
C GLU A 28 -1.96 -6.56 2.62
N HIS A 29 -2.40 -7.74 2.17
CA HIS A 29 -2.55 -8.89 3.05
C HIS A 29 -1.27 -9.71 3.02
N TYR A 30 -0.67 -9.89 4.19
CA TYR A 30 0.42 -10.83 4.39
C TYR A 30 -0.01 -12.25 4.00
N GLN A 31 0.84 -12.93 3.23
CA GLN A 31 0.63 -14.32 2.82
C GLN A 31 1.68 -15.24 3.43
N SER A 32 2.96 -14.89 3.31
CA SER A 32 4.07 -15.72 3.78
C SER A 32 5.35 -14.92 3.98
N TYR A 33 6.38 -15.57 4.53
CA TYR A 33 7.73 -15.03 4.59
C TYR A 33 8.76 -16.11 4.26
N ARG A 34 9.93 -15.68 3.82
CA ARG A 34 11.15 -16.49 3.73
C ARG A 34 12.31 -15.73 4.37
N ILE A 35 13.22 -16.48 4.97
CA ILE A 35 14.49 -15.96 5.47
C ILE A 35 15.53 -16.06 4.36
N THR A 36 16.29 -15.00 4.17
CA THR A 36 17.46 -14.95 3.29
C THR A 36 18.71 -14.73 4.15
N PRO A 37 19.92 -14.95 3.61
CA PRO A 37 21.14 -14.63 4.35
C PRO A 37 21.20 -13.16 4.80
N GLN A 38 20.56 -12.24 4.08
CA GLN A 38 20.60 -10.80 4.34
C GLN A 38 19.40 -10.28 5.15
N GLY A 39 18.40 -11.14 5.43
CA GLY A 39 17.21 -10.73 6.17
C GLY A 39 15.96 -11.54 5.87
N VAL A 40 14.85 -10.86 5.61
CA VAL A 40 13.52 -11.48 5.46
C VAL A 40 12.84 -10.90 4.23
N VAL A 41 12.18 -11.75 3.45
CA VAL A 41 11.26 -11.32 2.41
C VAL A 41 9.85 -11.76 2.76
N LEU A 42 8.93 -10.80 2.77
CA LEU A 42 7.50 -11.01 2.97
C LEU A 42 6.81 -11.07 1.61
N THR A 43 5.88 -12.01 1.44
CA THR A 43 5.00 -12.07 0.28
C THR A 43 3.62 -11.58 0.68
N THR A 44 3.08 -10.66 -0.09
CA THR A 44 1.73 -10.11 0.04
C THR A 44 0.89 -10.42 -1.19
N ASP A 45 -0.39 -10.07 -1.17
CA ASP A 45 -1.27 -10.12 -2.33
C ASP A 45 -0.95 -9.08 -3.43
N GLN A 46 -0.06 -8.11 -3.16
CA GLN A 46 0.35 -7.08 -4.13
C GLN A 46 1.80 -7.21 -4.62
N GLY A 47 2.62 -8.00 -3.94
CA GLY A 47 4.02 -8.20 -4.28
C GLY A 47 4.89 -8.58 -3.09
N GLU A 48 6.19 -8.41 -3.25
CA GLU A 48 7.17 -8.72 -2.20
C GLU A 48 7.60 -7.46 -1.44
N VAL A 49 7.85 -7.64 -0.14
CA VAL A 49 8.53 -6.65 0.70
C VAL A 49 9.81 -7.28 1.23
N SER A 50 10.97 -6.75 0.82
CA SER A 50 12.26 -7.21 1.29
C SER A 50 12.76 -6.32 2.43
N VAL A 51 13.18 -6.95 3.53
CA VAL A 51 13.82 -6.31 4.68
C VAL A 51 15.25 -6.82 4.76
N GLU A 52 16.20 -5.91 4.52
CA GLU A 52 17.63 -6.21 4.51
C GLU A 52 18.31 -5.56 5.71
N PHE A 53 19.11 -6.35 6.44
CA PHE A 53 19.86 -5.87 7.60
C PHE A 53 21.27 -5.44 7.17
N TYR A 54 21.66 -4.23 7.57
CA TYR A 54 23.00 -3.69 7.28
C TYR A 54 23.89 -3.72 8.53
N ASN A 55 23.29 -3.54 9.71
CA ASN A 55 23.90 -3.71 11.02
C ASN A 55 22.77 -3.85 12.08
N PRO A 56 23.09 -4.11 13.36
CA PRO A 56 22.08 -4.29 14.41
C PRO A 56 21.12 -3.11 14.64
N HIS A 57 21.39 -1.94 14.06
CA HIS A 57 20.65 -0.70 14.27
C HIS A 57 20.03 -0.12 12.98
N SER A 58 20.25 -0.73 11.81
CA SER A 58 19.73 -0.21 10.55
C SER A 58 19.30 -1.32 9.59
N VAL A 59 18.13 -1.12 9.00
CA VAL A 59 17.55 -1.95 7.96
C VAL A 59 17.16 -1.09 6.77
N ALA A 60 17.17 -1.68 5.57
CA ALA A 60 16.47 -1.14 4.42
C ALA A 60 15.20 -1.95 4.15
N VAL A 61 14.12 -1.26 3.81
CA VAL A 61 12.83 -1.87 3.48
C VAL A 61 12.47 -1.49 2.05
N TRP A 62 12.18 -2.52 1.27
CA TRP A 62 12.06 -2.47 -0.18
C TRP A 62 10.71 -3.02 -0.58
N TYR A 63 9.83 -2.17 -1.09
CA TYR A 63 8.52 -2.57 -1.61
C TYR A 63 8.63 -2.81 -3.10
N GLN A 64 8.35 -4.03 -3.54
CA GLN A 64 8.41 -4.41 -4.94
C GLN A 64 7.07 -4.99 -5.41
N PRO A 65 6.16 -4.12 -5.88
CA PRO A 65 4.92 -4.56 -6.51
C PRO A 65 5.20 -5.47 -7.71
N SER A 66 4.25 -6.37 -7.98
CA SER A 66 4.35 -7.27 -9.12
C SER A 66 4.56 -6.52 -10.43
N GLY A 67 5.63 -6.86 -11.16
CA GLY A 67 5.97 -6.23 -12.45
C GLY A 67 6.81 -4.95 -12.34
N VAL A 68 7.20 -4.54 -11.14
CA VAL A 68 8.14 -3.41 -10.92
C VAL A 68 9.52 -3.96 -10.55
N THR A 69 10.57 -3.44 -11.20
CA THR A 69 11.96 -3.73 -10.81
C THR A 69 12.49 -2.64 -9.91
N GLN A 70 12.92 -3.00 -8.70
CA GLN A 70 13.57 -2.06 -7.81
C GLN A 70 15.01 -1.77 -8.27
N LEU A 71 15.35 -0.48 -8.35
CA LEU A 71 16.71 -0.05 -8.66
C LEU A 71 17.59 -0.01 -7.40
N PRO A 72 18.92 -0.11 -7.55
CA PRO A 72 19.84 0.07 -6.43
C PRO A 72 19.66 1.42 -5.75
N SER A 73 19.79 1.42 -4.42
CA SER A 73 19.73 2.65 -3.62
C SER A 73 20.92 3.56 -3.91
N LEU A 74 20.66 4.87 -4.02
CA LEU A 74 21.71 5.89 -4.07
C LEU A 74 22.15 6.34 -2.67
N LEU A 75 21.35 6.05 -1.63
CA LEU A 75 21.60 6.50 -0.26
C LEU A 75 22.44 5.51 0.55
N ILE A 76 22.52 4.26 0.08
CA ILE A 76 23.18 3.17 0.79
C ILE A 76 24.47 2.83 0.05
N GLY A 77 25.61 3.21 0.64
CA GLY A 77 26.94 3.05 0.02
C GLY A 77 27.55 1.67 0.16
N ASN A 78 27.07 0.84 1.09
CA ASN A 78 27.58 -0.50 1.37
C ASN A 78 26.47 -1.52 1.14
N PRO A 79 26.73 -2.72 0.61
CA PRO A 79 25.70 -3.75 0.46
C PRO A 79 25.25 -4.32 1.82
N ALA A 80 24.06 -4.91 1.85
CA ALA A 80 23.54 -5.61 3.02
C ALA A 80 24.50 -6.72 3.46
N GLN A 81 24.68 -6.87 4.77
CA GLN A 81 25.57 -7.87 5.35
C GLN A 81 24.74 -9.12 5.67
N PRO A 82 25.31 -10.33 5.53
CA PRO A 82 24.66 -11.52 6.05
C PRO A 82 24.45 -11.39 7.57
N VAL A 83 23.26 -11.77 8.03
CA VAL A 83 22.88 -11.82 9.46
C VAL A 83 23.12 -13.20 10.05
#